data_AF-A0A957NQS2-F1
#
_entry.id   AF-A0A957NQS2-F1
#
_cell.length_a   1.000
_cell.length_b   1.000
_cell.length_c   1.000
_cell.angle_alpha   90.00
_cell.angle_beta   90.00
_cell.angle_gamma   90.00
#
_symmetry.space_group_name_H-M   'P 1'
#
loop_
_entity.id
_entity.type
_entity.pdbx_description
1 polymer ?
#
loop_
_entity_poly.entity_id
_entity_poly.type
_entity_poly.pdbx_seq_one_letter_code
_entity_poly.pdbx_strand_id
1 'polypeptide(L)'
;KRPFFLWSSFIKPHPPFENPTPWNKLYRAAEMPRPFRPQNYEESLTFWNHVQNRYKYRDAGCDEQLLRTMRAAYYGCISFIDYNIGRILAGLGDEIDNTLILFSADHGEFLGDYGSFGKRAMLDVAARVPLLARWPGHFAADVRCETPTSLLDLWPTMLAAAGDTSPQVDPEGDDLQHVAMQTEPRHVYSQFSHRQTGVYLITDGRWKYSYSVADERAWLYDMYRDPHESHNLATNPLCQGERARLETALIERFAADGYTAAVEDGQWRRYGDVERAKLDVVRQRLATDADYGLLFQDRAKLQDEIDGLGAYARPVTPPRGSGAQLFRDLAH
;
A
#
# COMPACT_ATOMS: atom_id res chain seq x y z
N LYS A 1 21.82 21.62 -25.18
CA LYS A 1 20.50 21.73 -24.52
C LYS A 1 20.71 21.53 -23.02
N ARG A 2 19.89 22.11 -22.14
CA ARG A 2 19.96 21.79 -20.70
C ARG A 2 19.27 20.45 -20.45
N PRO A 3 19.79 19.58 -19.56
CA PRO A 3 19.07 18.37 -19.15
C PRO A 3 17.74 18.74 -18.48
N PHE A 4 16.79 17.82 -18.47
CA PHE A 4 15.48 18.01 -17.86
C PHE A 4 15.16 16.90 -16.86
N PHE A 5 14.23 17.19 -15.97
CA PHE A 5 13.59 16.23 -15.08
C PHE A 5 12.07 16.41 -15.19
N LEU A 6 11.34 15.31 -15.38
CA LEU A 6 9.89 15.32 -15.47
C LEU A 6 9.29 14.33 -14.46
N TRP A 7 8.56 14.87 -13.48
CA TRP A 7 7.73 14.08 -12.57
C TRP A 7 6.28 14.06 -13.07
N SER A 8 5.89 12.97 -13.74
CA SER A 8 4.52 12.78 -14.22
C SER A 8 3.76 11.81 -13.30
N SER A 9 3.03 12.37 -12.34
CA SER A 9 2.30 11.59 -11.32
C SER A 9 0.80 11.63 -11.60
N PHE A 10 0.27 10.52 -12.10
CA PHE A 10 -1.15 10.35 -12.36
C PHE A 10 -1.89 10.01 -11.07
N ILE A 11 -3.05 10.64 -10.84
CA ILE A 11 -3.92 10.29 -9.71
C ILE A 11 -4.64 8.96 -9.93
N LYS A 12 -5.03 8.65 -11.18
CA LYS A 12 -5.63 7.35 -11.50
C LYS A 12 -4.53 6.27 -11.41
N PRO A 13 -4.88 5.01 -11.09
CA PRO A 13 -6.23 4.45 -10.97
C PRO A 13 -6.87 4.59 -9.57
N HIS A 14 -6.42 5.53 -8.72
CA HIS A 14 -7.04 5.79 -7.42
C HIS A 14 -8.55 6.06 -7.54
N PRO A 15 -9.37 5.58 -6.59
CA PRO A 15 -10.81 5.83 -6.59
C PRO A 15 -11.15 7.34 -6.52
N PRO A 16 -12.31 7.79 -7.04
CA PRO A 16 -13.34 6.98 -7.69
C PRO A 16 -12.89 6.39 -9.03
N PHE A 17 -13.30 5.15 -9.31
CA PHE A 17 -12.92 4.42 -10.53
C PHE A 17 -13.76 4.91 -11.72
N GLU A 18 -13.41 6.09 -12.22
CA GLU A 18 -14.03 6.72 -13.37
C GLU A 18 -12.99 6.91 -14.48
N ASN A 19 -13.38 6.64 -15.72
CA ASN A 19 -12.54 6.87 -16.88
C ASN A 19 -13.41 7.25 -18.08
N PRO A 20 -12.89 8.06 -19.01
CA PRO A 20 -13.67 8.55 -20.14
C PRO A 20 -13.91 7.43 -21.18
N THR A 21 -14.83 7.68 -22.11
CA THR A 21 -14.92 6.89 -23.33
C THR A 21 -13.69 7.14 -24.22
N PRO A 22 -13.11 6.10 -24.87
CA PRO A 22 -13.62 4.73 -24.97
C PRO A 22 -13.16 3.76 -23.86
N TRP A 23 -12.28 4.17 -22.95
CA TRP A 23 -11.69 3.28 -21.93
C TRP A 23 -12.74 2.59 -21.04
N ASN A 24 -13.86 3.25 -20.79
CA ASN A 24 -14.94 2.69 -19.96
C ASN A 24 -15.68 1.52 -20.61
N LYS A 25 -15.38 1.23 -21.88
CA LYS A 25 -15.99 0.15 -22.67
C LYS A 25 -15.02 -0.99 -22.98
N LEU A 26 -13.74 -0.87 -22.60
CA LEU A 26 -12.71 -1.86 -22.96
C LEU A 26 -12.85 -3.16 -22.17
N TYR A 27 -13.33 -3.08 -20.92
CA TYR A 27 -13.41 -4.22 -20.02
C TYR A 27 -14.87 -4.46 -19.63
N ARG A 28 -15.34 -5.69 -19.88
CA ARG A 28 -16.68 -6.10 -19.46
C ARG A 28 -16.63 -6.67 -18.05
N ALA A 29 -17.47 -6.16 -17.16
CA ALA A 29 -17.57 -6.67 -15.79
C ALA A 29 -17.80 -8.20 -15.76
N ALA A 30 -18.59 -8.71 -16.69
CA ALA A 30 -18.88 -10.15 -16.82
C ALA A 30 -17.67 -11.01 -17.23
N GLU A 31 -16.52 -10.42 -17.59
CA GLU A 31 -15.28 -11.10 -17.98
C GLU A 31 -14.15 -10.88 -16.94
N MET A 32 -14.31 -9.94 -16.00
CA MET A 32 -13.29 -9.68 -14.98
C MET A 32 -13.12 -10.86 -14.01
N PRO A 33 -11.90 -11.15 -13.53
CA PRO A 33 -11.69 -12.18 -12.54
C PRO A 33 -12.40 -11.85 -11.23
N ARG A 34 -12.91 -12.89 -10.56
CA ARG A 34 -13.42 -12.76 -9.19
C ARG A 34 -12.28 -12.40 -8.24
N PRO A 35 -12.56 -11.68 -7.14
CA PRO A 35 -11.57 -11.46 -6.09
C PRO A 35 -10.97 -12.77 -5.60
N PHE A 36 -9.66 -12.76 -5.38
CA PHE A 36 -8.94 -13.85 -4.75
C PHE A 36 -9.25 -13.85 -3.25
N ARG A 37 -9.93 -14.91 -2.80
CA ARG A 37 -10.31 -15.14 -1.41
C ARG A 37 -9.96 -16.57 -1.05
N PRO A 38 -8.72 -16.84 -0.62
CA PRO A 38 -8.33 -18.18 -0.19
C PRO A 38 -9.15 -18.61 1.02
N GLN A 39 -9.13 -19.90 1.36
CA GLN A 39 -9.78 -20.37 2.58
C GLN A 39 -9.19 -19.62 3.79
N ASN A 40 -10.05 -19.17 4.70
CA ASN A 40 -9.68 -18.42 5.90
C ASN A 40 -8.87 -17.13 5.59
N TYR A 41 -9.15 -16.47 4.47
CA TYR A 41 -8.45 -15.24 4.07
C TYR A 41 -8.50 -14.14 5.14
N GLU A 42 -9.49 -14.18 6.03
CA GLU A 42 -9.65 -13.26 7.15
C GLU A 42 -8.44 -13.31 8.09
N GLU A 43 -7.74 -14.44 8.16
CA GLU A 43 -6.51 -14.59 8.96
C GLU A 43 -5.35 -13.74 8.43
N SER A 44 -5.39 -13.32 7.16
CA SER A 44 -4.39 -12.43 6.55
C SER A 44 -4.71 -10.95 6.75
N LEU A 45 -5.89 -10.62 7.31
CA LEU A 45 -6.30 -9.25 7.55
C LEU A 45 -5.73 -8.71 8.87
N THR A 46 -5.33 -7.44 8.84
CA THR A 46 -4.88 -6.69 10.01
C THR A 46 -5.99 -5.80 10.55
N PHE A 47 -5.79 -5.24 11.74
CA PHE A 47 -6.59 -4.16 12.31
C PHE A 47 -6.97 -3.08 11.27
N TRP A 48 -6.00 -2.67 10.44
CA TRP A 48 -6.22 -1.62 9.45
C TRP A 48 -7.09 -2.04 8.28
N ASN A 49 -7.13 -3.31 7.92
CA ASN A 49 -8.06 -3.81 6.90
C ASN A 49 -9.50 -3.70 7.37
N HIS A 50 -9.78 -4.05 8.63
CA HIS A 50 -11.13 -3.91 9.21
C HIS A 50 -11.57 -2.45 9.29
N VAL A 51 -10.69 -1.57 9.80
CA VAL A 51 -10.91 -0.12 9.81
C VAL A 51 -11.19 0.37 8.38
N GLN A 52 -10.41 -0.09 7.41
CA GLN A 52 -10.52 0.33 6.02
C GLN A 52 -11.79 -0.13 5.32
N ASN A 53 -12.20 -1.36 5.54
CA ASN A 53 -13.45 -1.89 5.03
C ASN A 53 -14.64 -1.13 5.63
N ARG A 54 -14.59 -0.81 6.93
CA ARG A 54 -15.64 -0.04 7.61
C ARG A 54 -15.87 1.29 6.92
N TYR A 55 -14.92 2.23 6.93
CA TYR A 55 -15.19 3.57 6.38
C TYR A 55 -15.42 3.58 4.86
N LYS A 56 -15.14 2.46 4.16
CA LYS A 56 -15.46 2.26 2.73
C LYS A 56 -16.83 1.60 2.50
N TYR A 57 -17.59 1.27 3.56
CA TYR A 57 -18.88 0.58 3.53
C TYR A 57 -18.81 -0.82 2.92
N ARG A 58 -17.81 -1.61 3.29
CA ARG A 58 -17.53 -2.92 2.67
C ARG A 58 -17.51 -4.09 3.61
N ASP A 59 -17.56 -3.87 4.92
CA ASP A 59 -17.56 -4.90 5.94
C ASP A 59 -18.95 -5.55 6.17
N ALA A 60 -20.03 -4.96 5.64
CA ALA A 60 -21.38 -5.54 5.63
C ALA A 60 -21.66 -6.47 4.42
N GLY A 61 -20.63 -6.88 3.69
CA GLY A 61 -20.73 -7.67 2.47
C GLY A 61 -20.73 -6.82 1.20
N CYS A 62 -20.35 -7.46 0.08
CA CYS A 62 -20.30 -6.80 -1.22
C CYS A 62 -20.78 -7.75 -2.31
N ASP A 63 -21.62 -7.23 -3.20
CA ASP A 63 -22.06 -7.97 -4.39
C ASP A 63 -20.88 -8.30 -5.31
N GLU A 64 -20.80 -9.55 -5.76
CA GLU A 64 -19.72 -10.04 -6.62
C GLU A 64 -19.74 -9.33 -7.98
N GLN A 65 -20.93 -9.03 -8.52
CA GLN A 65 -21.02 -8.33 -9.79
C GLN A 65 -20.55 -6.87 -9.68
N LEU A 66 -20.82 -6.22 -8.55
CA LEU A 66 -20.28 -4.90 -8.22
C LEU A 66 -18.75 -4.92 -8.15
N LEU A 67 -18.15 -5.93 -7.50
CA LEU A 67 -16.68 -6.07 -7.42
C LEU A 67 -16.04 -6.19 -8.80
N ARG A 68 -16.63 -7.01 -9.66
CA ARG A 68 -16.16 -7.17 -11.03
C ARG A 68 -16.35 -5.90 -11.86
N THR A 69 -17.41 -5.14 -11.60
CA THR A 69 -17.63 -3.82 -12.20
C THR A 69 -16.56 -2.82 -11.76
N MET A 70 -16.23 -2.79 -10.46
CA MET A 70 -15.14 -1.96 -9.92
C MET A 70 -13.80 -2.31 -10.56
N ARG A 71 -13.50 -3.60 -10.72
CA ARG A 71 -12.29 -4.06 -11.41
C ARG A 71 -12.24 -3.65 -12.88
N ALA A 72 -13.34 -3.82 -13.62
CA ALA A 72 -13.40 -3.36 -15.01
C ALA A 72 -13.12 -1.86 -15.13
N ALA A 73 -13.70 -1.05 -14.23
CA ALA A 73 -13.47 0.38 -14.19
C ALA A 73 -12.02 0.73 -13.82
N TYR A 74 -11.42 0.04 -12.84
CA TYR A 74 -10.01 0.21 -12.47
C TYR A 74 -9.07 -0.11 -13.64
N TYR A 75 -9.33 -1.19 -14.37
CA TYR A 75 -8.53 -1.59 -15.54
C TYR A 75 -8.70 -0.59 -16.69
N GLY A 76 -9.90 -0.04 -16.88
CA GLY A 76 -10.14 1.07 -17.80
C GLY A 76 -9.30 2.31 -17.47
N CYS A 77 -9.17 2.65 -16.17
CA CYS A 77 -8.28 3.72 -15.73
C CYS A 77 -6.81 3.43 -16.08
N ILE A 78 -6.35 2.18 -15.90
CA ILE A 78 -4.97 1.78 -16.27
C ILE A 78 -4.74 1.94 -17.77
N SER A 79 -5.64 1.46 -18.62
CA SER A 79 -5.51 1.64 -20.08
C SER A 79 -5.55 3.10 -20.52
N PHE A 80 -6.23 3.97 -19.77
CA PHE A 80 -6.19 5.41 -20.04
C PHE A 80 -4.84 6.01 -19.65
N ILE A 81 -4.24 5.58 -18.53
CA ILE A 81 -2.89 5.99 -18.13
C ILE A 81 -1.88 5.52 -19.18
N ASP A 82 -1.93 4.26 -19.60
CA ASP A 82 -1.06 3.69 -20.62
C ASP A 82 -1.08 4.52 -21.92
N TYR A 83 -2.27 4.88 -22.41
CA TYR A 83 -2.40 5.78 -23.56
C TYR A 83 -1.71 7.14 -23.35
N ASN A 84 -1.85 7.75 -22.16
CA ASN A 84 -1.21 9.03 -21.87
C ASN A 84 0.30 8.91 -21.69
N ILE A 85 0.79 7.81 -21.13
CA ILE A 85 2.23 7.48 -21.09
C ILE A 85 2.75 7.38 -22.52
N GLY A 86 2.07 6.68 -23.42
CA GLY A 86 2.43 6.60 -24.84
C GLY A 86 2.57 7.98 -25.49
N ARG A 87 1.70 8.93 -25.14
CA ARG A 87 1.80 10.33 -25.63
C ARG A 87 3.02 11.06 -25.07
N ILE A 88 3.36 10.87 -23.79
CA ILE A 88 4.56 11.45 -23.19
C ILE A 88 5.81 10.89 -23.87
N LEU A 89 5.88 9.57 -24.03
CA LEU A 89 7.01 8.89 -24.68
C LEU A 89 7.15 9.31 -26.13
N ALA A 90 6.05 9.40 -26.89
CA ALA A 90 6.08 9.92 -28.26
C ALA A 90 6.57 11.38 -28.33
N GLY A 91 6.25 12.19 -27.32
CA GLY A 91 6.70 13.57 -27.20
C GLY A 91 8.21 13.73 -26.99
N LEU A 92 8.92 12.69 -26.54
CA LEU A 92 10.39 12.71 -26.42
C LEU A 92 11.09 12.66 -27.78
N GLY A 93 10.47 12.04 -28.79
CA GLY A 93 11.11 11.80 -30.09
C GLY A 93 12.45 11.10 -29.93
N ASP A 94 13.49 11.60 -30.59
CA ASP A 94 14.84 11.03 -30.55
C ASP A 94 15.50 11.10 -29.16
N GLU A 95 15.04 11.99 -28.26
CA GLU A 95 15.61 12.09 -26.91
C GLU A 95 15.22 10.89 -26.03
N ILE A 96 14.31 10.01 -26.48
CA ILE A 96 13.90 8.81 -25.74
C ILE A 96 15.09 7.90 -25.41
N ASP A 97 16.10 7.84 -26.29
CA ASP A 97 17.28 6.99 -26.08
C ASP A 97 18.32 7.61 -25.14
N ASN A 98 18.21 8.92 -24.90
CA ASN A 98 19.03 9.68 -23.96
C ASN A 98 18.29 10.03 -22.65
N THR A 99 17.16 9.36 -22.39
CA THR A 99 16.32 9.61 -21.21
C THR A 99 16.22 8.36 -20.35
N LEU A 100 16.58 8.47 -19.07
CA LEU A 100 16.20 7.48 -18.06
C LEU A 100 14.69 7.58 -17.81
N ILE A 101 13.97 6.49 -18.08
CA ILE A 101 12.53 6.38 -17.84
C ILE A 101 12.32 5.38 -16.70
N LEU A 102 11.68 5.87 -15.63
CA LEU A 102 11.26 5.07 -14.48
C LEU A 102 9.72 5.10 -14.42
N PHE A 103 9.10 3.93 -14.26
CA PHE A 103 7.66 3.80 -14.03
C PHE A 103 7.41 3.00 -12.76
N SER A 104 6.58 3.54 -11.86
CA SER A 104 6.17 2.86 -10.65
C SER A 104 4.82 3.37 -10.13
N ALA A 105 4.37 2.83 -8.99
CA ALA A 105 3.19 3.27 -8.25
C ALA A 105 3.56 3.47 -6.77
N ASP A 106 2.78 4.26 -6.05
CA ASP A 106 2.98 4.50 -4.61
C ASP A 106 2.54 3.31 -3.75
N HIS A 107 1.48 2.60 -4.17
CA HIS A 107 0.97 1.38 -3.56
C HIS A 107 0.01 0.62 -4.51
N GLY A 108 -0.38 -0.58 -4.12
CA GLY A 108 -1.42 -1.40 -4.77
C GLY A 108 -2.85 -1.13 -4.30
N GLU A 109 -3.80 -1.96 -4.72
CA GLU A 109 -5.22 -1.85 -4.33
C GLU A 109 -5.85 -3.24 -4.29
N PHE A 110 -6.47 -3.60 -3.16
CA PHE A 110 -7.06 -4.93 -2.95
C PHE A 110 -8.20 -5.26 -3.93
N LEU A 111 -9.03 -4.28 -4.34
CA LEU A 111 -10.17 -4.51 -5.23
C LEU A 111 -11.08 -5.71 -4.83
N GLY A 112 -11.20 -5.98 -3.52
CA GLY A 112 -11.98 -7.08 -2.96
C GLY A 112 -11.20 -8.37 -2.66
N ASP A 113 -9.93 -8.45 -3.05
CA ASP A 113 -9.04 -9.57 -2.67
C ASP A 113 -8.94 -9.62 -1.15
N TYR A 114 -8.87 -10.83 -0.59
CA TYR A 114 -8.93 -11.05 0.86
C TYR A 114 -10.17 -10.41 1.52
N GLY A 115 -11.25 -10.17 0.78
CA GLY A 115 -12.42 -9.46 1.30
C GLY A 115 -12.13 -8.01 1.72
N SER A 116 -11.04 -7.43 1.21
CA SER A 116 -10.50 -6.14 1.64
C SER A 116 -10.47 -5.13 0.48
N PHE A 117 -10.30 -3.86 0.82
CA PHE A 117 -10.24 -2.74 -0.12
C PHE A 117 -9.19 -1.74 0.35
N GLY A 118 -8.69 -0.92 -0.56
CA GLY A 118 -7.60 0.00 -0.30
C GLY A 118 -6.25 -0.71 -0.26
N LYS A 119 -5.43 -0.40 0.74
CA LYS A 119 -3.96 -0.50 0.66
C LYS A 119 -3.24 -0.62 2.01
N ARG A 120 -3.94 -0.49 3.14
CA ARG A 120 -3.31 -0.36 4.46
C ARG A 120 -2.91 -1.72 5.04
N ALA A 121 -2.09 -2.47 4.30
CA ALA A 121 -1.62 -3.80 4.66
C ALA A 121 -0.28 -4.11 3.97
N MET A 122 0.36 -5.21 4.38
CA MET A 122 1.67 -5.64 3.86
C MET A 122 1.59 -6.81 2.86
N LEU A 123 0.39 -7.26 2.49
CA LEU A 123 0.18 -8.21 1.40
C LEU A 123 0.60 -7.59 0.06
N ASP A 124 1.14 -8.36 -0.88
CA ASP A 124 1.69 -7.91 -2.16
C ASP A 124 0.66 -7.15 -2.98
N VAL A 125 -0.62 -7.54 -2.88
CA VAL A 125 -1.74 -6.83 -3.52
C VAL A 125 -1.80 -5.33 -3.16
N ALA A 126 -1.25 -4.94 -2.00
CA ALA A 126 -1.12 -3.55 -1.55
C ALA A 126 0.32 -3.05 -1.52
N ALA A 127 1.29 -3.88 -1.13
CA ALA A 127 2.66 -3.46 -0.88
C ALA A 127 3.59 -3.59 -2.11
N ARG A 128 3.30 -4.50 -3.04
CA ARG A 128 4.13 -4.74 -4.22
C ARG A 128 3.61 -3.93 -5.40
N VAL A 129 4.44 -3.01 -5.87
CA VAL A 129 4.14 -2.10 -6.98
C VAL A 129 4.95 -2.46 -8.22
N PRO A 130 4.47 -2.13 -9.44
CA PRO A 130 5.30 -2.24 -10.63
C PRO A 130 6.53 -1.34 -10.50
N LEU A 131 7.66 -1.79 -11.04
CA LEU A 131 8.84 -0.98 -11.24
C LEU A 131 9.47 -1.35 -12.59
N LEU A 132 9.50 -0.39 -13.52
CA LEU A 132 10.17 -0.53 -14.80
C LEU A 132 11.23 0.55 -14.91
N ALA A 133 12.42 0.17 -15.38
CA ALA A 133 13.51 1.09 -15.69
C ALA A 133 13.97 0.87 -17.13
N ARG A 134 14.06 1.96 -17.89
CA ARG A 134 14.61 1.95 -19.24
C ARG A 134 15.64 3.06 -19.36
N TRP A 135 16.86 2.67 -19.69
CA TRP A 135 17.92 3.60 -20.06
C TRP A 135 18.91 2.87 -20.98
N PRO A 136 18.86 3.11 -22.29
CA PRO A 136 19.73 2.42 -23.24
C PRO A 136 21.21 2.57 -22.89
N GLY A 137 21.96 1.47 -22.92
CA GLY A 137 23.37 1.43 -22.53
C GLY A 137 23.63 1.28 -21.01
N HIS A 138 22.59 1.40 -20.18
CA HIS A 138 22.69 1.30 -18.72
C HIS A 138 21.90 0.12 -18.16
N PHE A 139 20.68 -0.10 -18.66
CA PHE A 139 19.87 -1.29 -18.36
C PHE A 139 19.79 -2.20 -19.58
N ALA A 140 19.95 -3.51 -19.35
CA ALA A 140 19.68 -4.50 -20.38
C ALA A 140 18.18 -4.53 -20.72
N ALA A 141 17.85 -4.49 -22.01
CA ALA A 141 16.48 -4.61 -22.48
C ALA A 141 15.93 -6.03 -22.23
N ASP A 142 14.62 -6.13 -22.02
CA ASP A 142 13.88 -7.40 -21.85
C ASP A 142 14.39 -8.30 -20.72
N VAL A 143 15.04 -7.71 -19.71
CA VAL A 143 15.49 -8.42 -18.50
C VAL A 143 14.49 -8.21 -17.36
N ARG A 144 14.12 -9.31 -16.71
CA ARG A 144 13.39 -9.29 -15.44
C ARG A 144 14.38 -9.50 -14.30
N CYS A 145 14.47 -8.52 -13.40
CA CYS A 145 15.19 -8.65 -12.15
C CYS A 145 14.26 -9.24 -11.08
N GLU A 146 14.73 -10.26 -10.34
CA GLU A 146 14.00 -10.85 -9.22
C GLU A 146 14.51 -10.35 -7.85
N THR A 147 15.62 -9.60 -7.82
CA THR A 147 16.14 -8.97 -6.61
C THR A 147 15.09 -8.00 -6.06
N PRO A 148 14.75 -8.06 -4.76
CA PRO A 148 13.82 -7.13 -4.15
C PRO A 148 14.26 -5.67 -4.27
N THR A 149 13.33 -4.81 -4.67
CA THR A 149 13.52 -3.36 -4.80
C THR A 149 12.55 -2.58 -3.91
N SER A 150 12.92 -1.36 -3.56
CA SER A 150 12.12 -0.40 -2.82
C SER A 150 11.89 0.87 -3.64
N LEU A 151 10.82 1.61 -3.37
CA LEU A 151 10.65 2.96 -3.90
C LEU A 151 11.77 3.91 -3.47
N LEU A 152 12.46 3.58 -2.36
CA LEU A 152 13.65 4.32 -1.89
C LEU A 152 14.82 4.24 -2.87
N ASP A 153 14.86 3.23 -3.76
CA ASP A 153 15.91 3.04 -4.77
C ASP A 153 15.80 4.03 -5.93
N LEU A 154 14.62 4.66 -6.10
CA LEU A 154 14.39 5.63 -7.17
C LEU A 154 15.28 6.87 -7.03
N TRP A 155 15.45 7.37 -5.80
CA TRP A 155 16.25 8.57 -5.53
C TRP A 155 17.74 8.41 -5.88
N PRO A 156 18.48 7.42 -5.34
CA PRO A 156 19.88 7.20 -5.71
C PRO A 156 20.06 6.88 -7.19
N THR A 157 19.10 6.18 -7.82
CA THR A 157 19.14 5.95 -9.28
C THR A 157 19.05 7.27 -10.07
N MET A 158 18.18 8.19 -9.65
CA MET A 158 18.06 9.51 -10.29
C MET A 158 19.30 10.37 -10.07
N LEU A 159 19.90 10.34 -8.88
CA LEU A 159 21.16 11.03 -8.58
C LEU A 159 22.31 10.52 -9.44
N ALA A 160 22.46 9.20 -9.54
CA ALA A 160 23.46 8.55 -10.39
C ALA A 160 23.28 8.96 -11.86
N ALA A 161 22.03 9.00 -12.35
CA ALA A 161 21.72 9.43 -13.71
C ALA A 161 22.00 10.93 -13.95
N ALA A 162 21.87 11.77 -12.92
CA ALA A 162 22.24 13.19 -12.97
C ALA A 162 23.76 13.42 -12.86
N GLY A 163 24.55 12.38 -12.58
CA GLY A 163 25.99 12.49 -12.32
C GLY A 163 26.33 13.14 -10.98
N ASP A 164 25.40 13.14 -10.02
CA ASP A 164 25.63 13.69 -8.68
C ASP A 164 26.29 12.63 -7.79
N THR A 165 27.53 12.89 -7.40
CA THR A 165 28.34 12.01 -6.54
C THR A 165 28.43 12.49 -5.10
N SER A 166 27.74 13.57 -4.72
CA SER A 166 27.83 14.18 -3.39
C SER A 166 26.47 14.72 -2.94
N PRO A 167 25.45 13.85 -2.76
CA PRO A 167 24.12 14.27 -2.34
C PRO A 167 24.17 14.91 -0.95
N GLN A 168 23.29 15.90 -0.71
CA GLN A 168 23.19 16.56 0.60
C GLN A 168 22.64 15.66 1.71
N VAL A 169 21.92 14.61 1.32
CA VAL A 169 21.32 13.62 2.21
C VAL A 169 21.69 12.24 1.67
N ASP A 170 22.20 11.39 2.56
CA ASP A 170 22.56 10.02 2.22
C ASP A 170 21.30 9.24 1.79
N PRO A 171 21.31 8.61 0.61
CA PRO A 171 20.19 7.76 0.19
C PRO A 171 20.03 6.53 1.09
N GLU A 172 18.79 6.23 1.46
CA GLU A 172 18.47 5.00 2.22
C GLU A 172 18.28 3.76 1.33
N GLY A 173 18.09 3.97 0.02
CA GLY A 173 18.02 2.92 -1.00
C GLY A 173 19.31 2.82 -1.81
N ASP A 174 19.28 1.98 -2.84
CA ASP A 174 20.43 1.70 -3.71
C ASP A 174 20.14 2.09 -5.18
N ASP A 175 21.18 2.41 -5.96
CA ASP A 175 21.03 2.58 -7.42
C ASP A 175 20.54 1.27 -8.06
N LEU A 176 19.42 1.33 -8.78
CA LEU A 176 18.78 0.20 -9.44
C LEU A 176 19.69 -0.47 -10.47
N GLN A 177 20.66 0.22 -11.07
CA GLN A 177 21.66 -0.42 -11.93
C GLN A 177 22.49 -1.42 -11.14
N HIS A 178 22.95 -1.04 -9.94
CA HIS A 178 23.68 -1.93 -9.06
C HIS A 178 22.78 -3.06 -8.56
N VAL A 179 21.55 -2.75 -8.12
CA VAL A 179 20.60 -3.78 -7.64
C VAL A 179 20.31 -4.81 -8.73
N ALA A 180 20.18 -4.39 -9.99
CA ALA A 180 19.94 -5.29 -11.12
C ALA A 180 21.10 -6.26 -11.40
N MET A 181 22.32 -5.94 -10.93
CA MET A 181 23.52 -6.77 -11.10
C MET A 181 23.91 -7.52 -9.82
N GLN A 182 23.25 -7.26 -8.69
CA GLN A 182 23.55 -7.90 -7.42
C GLN A 182 23.12 -9.38 -7.43
N THR A 183 23.96 -10.21 -6.80
CA THR A 183 23.70 -11.65 -6.62
C THR A 183 23.44 -12.02 -5.15
N GLU A 184 23.78 -11.13 -4.23
CA GLU A 184 23.57 -11.32 -2.79
C GLU A 184 22.12 -11.03 -2.40
N PRO A 185 21.55 -11.76 -1.42
CA PRO A 185 20.22 -11.47 -0.89
C PRO A 185 20.13 -10.04 -0.32
N ARG A 186 19.04 -9.35 -0.65
CA ARG A 186 18.78 -7.97 -0.23
C ARG A 186 17.48 -7.88 0.56
N HIS A 187 17.50 -7.16 1.68
CA HIS A 187 16.29 -6.87 2.44
C HIS A 187 15.61 -5.59 1.95
N VAL A 188 14.29 -5.67 1.76
CA VAL A 188 13.41 -4.52 1.54
C VAL A 188 12.47 -4.39 2.72
N TYR A 189 12.26 -3.15 3.16
CA TYR A 189 11.45 -2.81 4.32
C TYR A 189 10.23 -1.99 3.89
N SER A 190 9.14 -2.08 4.64
CA SER A 190 8.01 -1.17 4.51
C SER A 190 7.33 -0.94 5.86
N GLN A 191 6.68 0.21 5.98
CA GLN A 191 5.99 0.63 7.19
C GLN A 191 4.68 1.32 6.86
N PHE A 192 3.65 1.00 7.63
CA PHE A 192 2.41 1.76 7.68
C PHE A 192 2.08 2.17 9.11
N SER A 193 1.74 3.45 9.30
CA SER A 193 1.50 4.05 10.63
C SER A 193 2.71 3.92 11.58
N HIS A 194 2.52 4.16 12.87
CA HIS A 194 3.56 4.05 13.89
C HIS A 194 2.96 3.69 15.26
N ARG A 195 3.82 3.43 16.24
CA ARG A 195 3.41 3.14 17.64
C ARG A 195 2.41 1.97 17.71
N GLN A 196 1.37 2.07 18.54
CA GLN A 196 0.37 1.03 18.78
C GLN A 196 -0.45 0.62 17.55
N THR A 197 -0.35 1.37 16.45
CA THR A 197 -1.02 1.08 15.17
C THR A 197 -0.05 0.74 14.05
N GLY A 198 1.24 0.61 14.35
CA GLY A 198 2.26 0.31 13.35
C GLY A 198 2.11 -1.08 12.75
N VAL A 199 2.34 -1.16 11.43
CA VAL A 199 2.50 -2.40 10.70
C VAL A 199 3.83 -2.32 9.95
N TYR A 200 4.68 -3.32 10.13
CA TYR A 200 6.04 -3.33 9.61
C TYR A 200 6.27 -4.57 8.76
N LEU A 201 7.13 -4.43 7.75
CA LEU A 201 7.45 -5.45 6.76
C LEU A 201 8.96 -5.54 6.57
N ILE A 202 9.44 -6.77 6.40
CA ILE A 202 10.74 -7.08 5.81
C ILE A 202 10.58 -8.24 4.82
N THR A 203 11.28 -8.17 3.69
CA THR A 203 11.37 -9.29 2.74
C THR A 203 12.76 -9.37 2.14
N ASP A 204 13.20 -10.60 1.86
CA ASP A 204 14.40 -10.90 1.07
C ASP A 204 14.07 -11.45 -0.33
N GLY A 205 12.80 -11.36 -0.74
CA GLY A 205 12.28 -11.89 -2.01
C GLY A 205 11.87 -13.35 -1.95
N ARG A 206 12.49 -14.17 -1.08
CA ARG A 206 12.06 -15.55 -0.83
C ARG A 206 11.07 -15.62 0.32
N TRP A 207 11.39 -14.96 1.42
CA TRP A 207 10.59 -14.90 2.63
C TRP A 207 10.07 -13.49 2.83
N LYS A 208 8.85 -13.39 3.35
CA LYS A 208 8.24 -12.12 3.73
C LYS A 208 7.67 -12.21 5.12
N TYR A 209 8.15 -11.34 6.00
CA TYR A 209 7.70 -11.23 7.38
C TYR A 209 7.01 -9.88 7.60
N SER A 210 5.86 -9.90 8.26
CA SER A 210 5.23 -8.68 8.74
C SER A 210 4.75 -8.81 10.17
N TYR A 211 4.70 -7.68 10.87
CA TYR A 211 4.21 -7.59 12.24
C TYR A 211 3.25 -6.43 12.38
N SER A 212 2.06 -6.70 12.92
CA SER A 212 1.09 -5.67 13.31
C SER A 212 1.12 -5.53 14.82
N VAL A 213 1.47 -4.35 15.28
CA VAL A 213 1.46 -4.02 16.71
C VAL A 213 0.06 -4.07 17.27
N ALA A 214 -0.91 -3.51 16.55
CA ALA A 214 -2.29 -3.44 16.99
C ALA A 214 -2.91 -4.83 17.17
N ASP A 215 -2.43 -5.82 16.43
CA ASP A 215 -2.89 -7.21 16.47
C ASP A 215 -2.00 -8.12 17.33
N GLU A 216 -0.86 -7.62 17.80
CA GLU A 216 0.21 -8.40 18.45
C GLU A 216 0.52 -9.69 17.66
N ARG A 217 0.49 -9.60 16.33
CA ARG A 217 0.50 -10.75 15.44
C ARG A 217 1.56 -10.60 14.36
N ALA A 218 2.24 -11.71 14.10
CA ALA A 218 3.18 -11.87 13.00
C ALA A 218 2.56 -12.66 11.84
N TRP A 219 2.98 -12.33 10.63
CA TRP A 219 2.77 -13.13 9.43
C TRP A 219 4.11 -13.47 8.80
N LEU A 220 4.24 -14.70 8.33
CA LEU A 220 5.40 -15.16 7.57
C LEU A 220 4.91 -15.93 6.34
N TYR A 221 5.46 -15.59 5.17
CA TYR A 221 5.13 -16.23 3.91
C TYR A 221 6.39 -16.70 3.18
N ASP A 222 6.33 -17.89 2.61
CA ASP A 222 7.30 -18.39 1.63
C ASP A 222 6.81 -17.96 0.24
N MET A 223 7.35 -16.87 -0.30
CA MET A 223 6.89 -16.25 -1.54
C MET A 223 7.15 -17.12 -2.79
N TYR A 224 8.01 -18.13 -2.70
CA TYR A 224 8.22 -19.08 -3.79
C TYR A 224 7.16 -20.17 -3.79
N ARG A 225 6.79 -20.69 -2.60
CA ARG A 225 5.78 -21.76 -2.49
C ARG A 225 4.35 -21.22 -2.50
N ASP A 226 4.16 -20.03 -1.97
CA ASP A 226 2.88 -19.35 -1.83
C ASP A 226 3.01 -17.88 -2.24
N PRO A 227 3.16 -17.60 -3.56
CA PRO A 227 3.30 -16.24 -4.09
C PRO A 227 2.05 -15.38 -3.88
N HIS A 228 0.95 -15.99 -3.45
CA HIS A 228 -0.29 -15.29 -3.16
C HIS A 228 -0.43 -14.91 -1.69
N GLU A 229 0.38 -15.45 -0.77
CA GLU A 229 0.32 -15.20 0.68
C GLU A 229 -0.98 -15.70 1.33
N SER A 230 -1.40 -16.88 0.89
CA SER A 230 -2.62 -17.53 1.34
C SER A 230 -2.47 -18.28 2.67
N HIS A 231 -1.25 -18.60 3.11
CA HIS A 231 -0.98 -19.37 4.32
C HIS A 231 0.06 -18.71 5.23
N ASN A 232 -0.36 -18.26 6.40
CA ASN A 232 0.56 -17.71 7.40
C ASN A 232 1.38 -18.82 8.09
N LEU A 233 2.70 -18.78 7.95
CA LEU A 233 3.65 -19.73 8.51
C LEU A 233 4.27 -19.28 9.84
N ALA A 234 3.88 -18.12 10.39
CA ALA A 234 4.52 -17.54 11.58
C ALA A 234 4.42 -18.43 12.83
N THR A 235 3.40 -19.27 12.94
CA THR A 235 3.24 -20.21 14.06
C THR A 235 3.74 -21.63 13.73
N ASN A 236 4.20 -21.87 12.50
CA ASN A 236 4.68 -23.18 12.08
C ASN A 236 6.05 -23.48 12.72
N PRO A 237 6.20 -24.55 13.53
CA PRO A 237 7.46 -24.90 14.17
C PRO A 237 8.63 -25.08 13.20
N LEU A 238 8.37 -25.56 11.99
CA LEU A 238 9.40 -25.78 10.96
C LEU A 238 9.93 -24.47 10.35
N CYS A 239 9.20 -23.36 10.50
CA CYS A 239 9.56 -22.05 9.94
C CYS A 239 10.04 -21.06 11.02
N GLN A 240 10.19 -21.50 12.28
CA GLN A 240 10.60 -20.62 13.38
C GLN A 240 11.96 -19.96 13.15
N GLY A 241 12.90 -20.67 12.52
CA GLY A 241 14.23 -20.13 12.18
C GLY A 241 14.13 -18.94 11.22
N GLU A 242 13.36 -19.07 10.14
CA GLU A 242 13.17 -17.98 9.17
C GLU A 242 12.36 -16.82 9.74
N ARG A 243 11.35 -17.11 10.57
CA ARG A 243 10.62 -16.07 11.31
C ARG A 243 11.57 -15.26 12.17
N ALA A 244 12.36 -15.93 13.02
CA ALA A 244 13.28 -15.29 13.93
C ALA A 244 14.37 -14.50 13.19
N ARG A 245 14.92 -15.05 12.10
CA ARG A 245 15.92 -14.37 11.27
C ARG A 245 15.41 -13.03 10.75
N LEU A 246 14.23 -13.01 10.14
CA LEU A 246 13.65 -11.79 9.58
C LEU A 246 13.16 -10.82 10.67
N GLU A 247 12.57 -11.34 11.74
CA GLU A 247 12.14 -10.54 12.90
C GLU A 247 13.32 -9.82 13.55
N THR A 248 14.43 -10.53 13.80
CA THR A 248 15.66 -9.96 14.33
C THR A 248 16.25 -8.92 13.37
N ALA A 249 16.36 -9.22 12.08
CA ALA A 249 16.90 -8.28 11.09
C ALA A 249 16.08 -6.98 11.02
N LEU A 250 14.75 -7.05 11.11
CA LEU A 250 13.87 -5.88 11.12
C LEU A 250 14.04 -5.05 12.40
N ILE A 251 14.14 -5.70 13.56
CA ILE A 251 14.38 -5.05 14.84
C ILE A 251 15.74 -4.36 14.87
N GLU A 252 16.79 -5.04 14.39
CA GLU A 252 18.14 -4.50 14.28
C GLU A 252 18.18 -3.29 13.35
N ARG A 253 17.45 -3.33 12.22
CA ARG A 253 17.32 -2.17 11.34
C ARG A 253 16.71 -0.98 12.06
N PHE A 254 15.59 -1.16 12.77
CA PHE A 254 14.99 -0.08 13.56
C PHE A 254 15.92 0.43 14.66
N ALA A 255 16.67 -0.45 15.33
CA ALA A 255 17.64 -0.04 16.34
C ALA A 255 18.77 0.80 15.73
N ALA A 256 19.31 0.40 14.57
CA ALA A 256 20.33 1.15 13.84
C ALA A 256 19.86 2.54 13.41
N ASP A 257 18.59 2.66 13.02
CA ASP A 257 17.97 3.93 12.63
C ASP A 257 17.53 4.77 13.85
N GLY A 258 17.73 4.29 15.08
CA GLY A 258 17.30 4.95 16.32
C GLY A 258 15.76 4.99 16.50
N TYR A 259 15.03 4.11 15.80
CA TYR A 259 13.58 4.09 15.75
C TYR A 259 12.94 3.40 16.97
N THR A 260 12.77 4.15 18.06
CA THR A 260 12.24 3.67 19.35
C THR A 260 10.71 3.57 19.43
N ALA A 261 10.01 3.97 18.36
CA ALA A 261 8.56 3.92 18.37
C ALA A 261 8.05 2.48 18.32
N ALA A 262 8.72 1.59 17.59
CA ALA A 262 8.30 0.19 17.37
C ALA A 262 9.07 -0.84 18.21
N VAL A 263 10.29 -0.49 18.63
CA VAL A 263 11.25 -1.41 19.26
C VAL A 263 11.73 -0.83 20.59
N GLU A 264 11.86 -1.69 21.60
CA GLU A 264 12.41 -1.39 22.92
C GLU A 264 13.23 -2.59 23.38
N ASP A 265 14.46 -2.36 23.85
CA ASP A 265 15.40 -3.40 24.34
C ASP A 265 15.59 -4.60 23.39
N GLY A 266 15.66 -4.34 22.07
CA GLY A 266 15.86 -5.39 21.06
C GLY A 266 14.65 -6.30 20.85
N GLN A 267 13.46 -5.87 21.27
CA GLN A 267 12.19 -6.56 21.08
C GLN A 267 11.12 -5.62 20.56
N TRP A 268 10.02 -6.16 20.02
CA TRP A 268 8.83 -5.35 19.74
C TRP A 268 8.35 -4.66 21.00
N ARG A 269 8.17 -3.34 20.91
CA ARG A 269 7.66 -2.54 22.01
C ARG A 269 6.26 -3.01 22.40
N ARG A 270 6.06 -3.23 23.70
CA ARG A 270 4.73 -3.48 24.27
C ARG A 270 4.15 -2.16 24.79
N TYR A 271 3.01 -1.76 24.26
CA TYR A 271 2.32 -0.54 24.71
C TYR A 271 1.54 -0.84 25.99
N GLY A 272 1.23 0.18 26.78
CA GLY A 272 0.57 0.03 28.07
C GLY A 272 -0.91 -0.36 27.95
N ASP A 273 -1.55 -0.56 29.11
CA ASP A 273 -2.98 -0.91 29.19
C ASP A 273 -3.88 0.18 28.59
N VAL A 274 -3.47 1.45 28.70
CA VAL A 274 -4.25 2.58 28.17
C VAL A 274 -4.29 2.56 26.64
N GLU A 275 -3.15 2.35 25.99
CA GLU A 275 -3.09 2.26 24.53
C GLU A 275 -3.84 1.03 24.00
N ARG A 276 -3.73 -0.11 24.68
CA ARG A 276 -4.52 -1.31 24.36
C ARG A 276 -6.02 -1.08 24.51
N ALA A 277 -6.45 -0.48 25.63
CA ALA A 277 -7.85 -0.21 25.89
C ALA A 277 -8.49 0.68 24.79
N LYS A 278 -7.73 1.62 24.21
CA LYS A 278 -8.22 2.42 23.07
C LYS A 278 -8.47 1.57 21.82
N LEU A 279 -7.54 0.67 21.48
CA LEU A 279 -7.72 -0.25 20.36
C LEU A 279 -8.88 -1.21 20.62
N ASP A 280 -9.04 -1.69 21.85
CA ASP A 280 -10.15 -2.56 22.23
C ASP A 280 -11.51 -1.88 22.10
N VAL A 281 -11.61 -0.60 22.48
CA VAL A 281 -12.83 0.20 22.26
C VAL A 281 -13.14 0.28 20.76
N VAL A 282 -12.14 0.53 19.91
CA VAL A 282 -12.33 0.57 18.45
C VAL A 282 -12.77 -0.80 17.93
N ARG A 283 -12.11 -1.88 18.33
CA ARG A 283 -12.46 -3.26 17.95
C ARG A 283 -13.88 -3.61 18.37
N GLN A 284 -14.25 -3.31 19.61
CA GLN A 284 -15.59 -3.56 20.14
C GLN A 284 -16.64 -2.80 19.33
N ARG A 285 -16.42 -1.50 19.09
CA ARG A 285 -17.36 -0.68 18.31
C ARG A 285 -17.46 -1.15 16.87
N LEU A 286 -16.35 -1.52 16.22
CA LEU A 286 -16.39 -2.15 14.91
C LEU A 286 -17.23 -3.44 14.92
N ALA A 287 -17.18 -4.24 15.99
CA ALA A 287 -17.94 -5.47 16.09
C ALA A 287 -19.44 -5.26 16.42
N THR A 288 -19.78 -4.25 17.24
CA THR A 288 -21.13 -4.11 17.81
C THR A 288 -21.97 -2.97 17.22
N ASP A 289 -21.34 -2.00 16.56
CA ASP A 289 -22.00 -0.83 15.98
C ASP A 289 -21.74 -0.80 14.47
N ALA A 290 -22.78 -1.07 13.68
CA ALA A 290 -22.70 -1.11 12.22
C ALA A 290 -22.43 0.28 11.62
N ASP A 291 -22.77 1.36 12.33
CA ASP A 291 -22.62 2.75 11.87
C ASP A 291 -21.31 3.40 12.36
N TYR A 292 -20.60 2.78 13.30
CA TYR A 292 -19.36 3.31 13.84
C TYR A 292 -18.30 3.49 12.75
N GLY A 293 -17.85 4.73 12.54
CA GLY A 293 -16.84 5.07 11.52
C GLY A 293 -17.39 5.26 10.09
N LEU A 294 -18.70 5.05 9.87
CA LEU A 294 -19.38 5.32 8.60
C LEU A 294 -19.80 6.79 8.46
N LEU A 295 -20.05 7.46 9.57
CA LEU A 295 -20.53 8.84 9.58
C LEU A 295 -19.33 9.82 9.49
N PHE A 296 -18.75 9.94 8.30
CA PHE A 296 -17.86 11.06 7.96
C PHE A 296 -18.63 12.32 7.54
N GLN A 297 -19.97 12.26 7.51
CA GLN A 297 -20.82 13.38 7.09
C GLN A 297 -21.57 14.05 8.25
N ASP A 298 -21.77 13.34 9.37
CA ASP A 298 -22.62 13.86 10.42
C ASP A 298 -21.75 14.37 11.58
N ARG A 299 -21.56 15.69 11.60
CA ARG A 299 -21.10 16.38 12.80
C ARG A 299 -22.01 15.98 13.96
N ALA A 300 -21.49 15.96 15.19
CA ALA A 300 -22.32 15.70 16.39
C ALA A 300 -23.55 16.62 16.55
N LYS A 301 -23.65 17.69 15.74
CA LYS A 301 -24.79 18.63 15.67
C LYS A 301 -25.49 18.64 14.31
N LEU A 302 -25.14 17.73 13.38
CA LEU A 302 -25.74 17.74 12.05
C LEU A 302 -27.25 17.49 12.15
N GLN A 303 -27.69 16.61 13.06
CA GLN A 303 -29.12 16.40 13.25
C GLN A 303 -29.83 17.68 13.72
N ASP A 304 -29.26 18.43 14.68
CA ASP A 304 -29.81 19.73 15.10
C ASP A 304 -29.83 20.75 13.95
N GLU A 305 -28.79 20.75 13.10
CA GLU A 305 -28.72 21.59 11.91
C GLU A 305 -29.77 21.18 10.86
N ILE A 306 -29.99 19.88 10.63
CA ILE A 306 -31.03 19.31 9.75
C ILE A 306 -32.43 19.65 10.27
N ASP A 307 -32.66 19.49 11.56
CA ASP A 307 -33.94 19.78 12.19
C ASP A 307 -34.25 21.29 12.14
N GLY A 308 -33.20 22.13 12.20
CA GLY A 308 -33.30 23.58 12.05
C GLY A 308 -33.51 24.08 10.60
N LEU A 309 -33.33 23.21 9.60
CA LEU A 309 -33.42 23.58 8.18
C LEU A 309 -34.86 23.56 7.61
N GLY A 310 -35.84 23.08 8.38
CA GLY A 310 -37.25 23.05 7.95
C GLY A 310 -37.47 22.23 6.66
N ALA A 311 -38.60 22.48 5.98
CA ALA A 311 -39.10 21.58 4.93
C ALA A 311 -38.37 21.62 3.56
N TYR A 312 -37.32 22.44 3.34
CA TYR A 312 -36.84 22.77 1.98
C TYR A 312 -35.32 22.90 1.75
N ALA A 313 -34.44 22.32 2.57
CA ALA A 313 -33.02 22.64 2.45
C ALA A 313 -32.19 21.84 1.41
N ARG A 314 -31.42 22.60 0.60
CA ARG A 314 -30.04 22.32 0.12
C ARG A 314 -29.30 23.67 -0.05
N PRO A 315 -27.95 23.78 0.04
CA PRO A 315 -26.97 22.70 -0.08
C PRO A 315 -25.97 22.53 1.08
N VAL A 316 -25.48 21.29 1.13
CA VAL A 316 -24.37 20.74 1.92
C VAL A 316 -23.03 21.33 1.48
N THR A 317 -22.25 21.86 2.41
CA THR A 317 -20.78 21.84 2.34
C THR A 317 -20.24 21.88 3.78
N PRO A 318 -19.63 20.80 4.30
CA PRO A 318 -18.94 20.91 5.58
C PRO A 318 -17.62 21.67 5.38
N PRO A 319 -17.24 22.59 6.29
CA PRO A 319 -15.91 23.19 6.28
C PRO A 319 -14.84 22.10 6.51
N ARG A 320 -13.68 22.25 5.85
CA ARG A 320 -12.54 21.34 5.99
C ARG A 320 -12.12 21.25 7.47
N GLY A 321 -12.04 20.03 8.01
CA GLY A 321 -11.35 19.81 9.30
C GLY A 321 -12.02 18.90 10.33
N SER A 322 -12.89 17.96 9.96
CA SER A 322 -13.28 16.90 10.90
C SER A 322 -12.96 15.52 10.31
N GLY A 323 -11.85 14.93 10.79
CA GLY A 323 -11.57 13.52 10.55
C GLY A 323 -12.67 12.66 11.17
N ALA A 324 -12.99 11.52 10.55
CA ALA A 324 -13.97 10.58 11.09
C ALA A 324 -13.62 10.24 12.55
N GLN A 325 -14.62 10.12 13.44
CA GLN A 325 -14.44 9.81 14.87
C GLN A 325 -13.46 8.64 15.07
N LEU A 326 -13.52 7.63 14.21
CA LEU A 326 -12.60 6.50 14.15
C LEU A 326 -11.12 6.91 14.07
N PHE A 327 -10.75 7.86 13.21
CA PHE A 327 -9.35 8.31 13.11
C PHE A 327 -8.95 9.21 14.27
N ARG A 328 -9.89 9.94 14.89
CA ARG A 328 -9.62 10.69 16.13
C ARG A 328 -9.36 9.75 17.29
N ASP A 329 -10.15 8.68 17.41
CA ASP A 329 -10.00 7.64 18.43
C ASP A 329 -8.64 6.91 18.29
N LEU A 330 -8.02 6.95 17.10
CA LEU A 330 -6.70 6.35 16.82
C LEU A 330 -5.52 7.33 16.92
N ALA A 331 -5.76 8.63 16.78
CA ALA A 331 -4.72 9.67 16.71
C ALA A 331 -4.27 10.22 18.08
N HIS A 332 -4.91 9.79 19.17
CA HIS A 332 -4.65 10.28 20.54
C HIS A 332 -4.41 9.13 21.50
#